data_AF-A0A662QVW2-F1
#
_entry.id   AF-A0A662QVW2-F1
#
_cell.length_a   1.000
_cell.length_b   1.000
_cell.length_c   1.000
_cell.angle_alpha   90.00
_cell.angle_beta   90.00
_cell.angle_gamma   90.00
#
_symmetry.space_group_name_H-M   'P 1'
#
loop_
_entity.id
_entity.type
_entity.pdbx_description
1 polymer ?
#
loop_
_entity_poly.entity_id
_entity_poly.type
_entity_poly.pdbx_seq_one_letter_code
_entity_poly.pdbx_strand_id
1 'polypeptide(L)'
;MTNVLQLKIRLDGTKPPVWRRILVKDTITFDELHDIIQIVMGWTNTHLYEFTVGGLSILVPSEDYSDDVTDSRKIKLNKIITTEKQKFEYVYDFGDNWEHTITVEKIMPKESTGKYPLCITGKMACPPEDCGGVWGYEEFLEAIKDPKHKEHKEMLEWVGREFDPEEFDVEEVNQMLQ
;
A
#
# COMPACT_ATOMS: atom_id res chain seq x y z
N MET A 1 -15.66 4.33 -21.67
CA MET A 1 -15.06 5.57 -21.13
C MET A 1 -14.18 5.18 -19.96
N THR A 2 -12.99 5.77 -19.83
CA THR A 2 -12.09 5.51 -18.70
C THR A 2 -12.54 6.34 -17.51
N ASN A 3 -12.67 5.70 -16.36
CA ASN A 3 -12.89 6.40 -15.10
C ASN A 3 -11.59 6.49 -14.30
N VAL A 4 -11.64 7.30 -13.27
CA VAL A 4 -10.62 7.43 -12.24
C VAL A 4 -11.25 7.02 -10.92
N LEU A 5 -10.56 6.14 -10.21
CA LEU A 5 -10.94 5.69 -8.88
C LEU A 5 -10.18 6.54 -7.87
N GLN A 6 -10.91 7.13 -6.91
CA GLN A 6 -10.32 7.64 -5.69
C GLN A 6 -10.27 6.48 -4.68
N LEU A 7 -9.07 6.00 -4.40
CA LEU A 7 -8.85 4.91 -3.47
C LEU A 7 -8.25 5.45 -2.17
N LYS A 8 -8.80 5.05 -1.03
CA LYS A 8 -8.14 5.19 0.27
C LYS A 8 -7.53 3.85 0.65
N ILE A 9 -6.21 3.82 0.81
CA ILE A 9 -5.45 2.66 1.25
C ILE A 9 -5.10 2.90 2.71
N ARG A 10 -5.49 2.02 3.61
CA ARG A 10 -5.15 2.09 5.04
C ARG A 10 -4.39 0.84 5.41
N LEU A 11 -3.23 1.00 6.03
CA LEU A 11 -2.49 -0.10 6.66
C LEU A 11 -3.18 -0.44 7.98
N ASP A 12 -3.62 -1.69 8.10
CA ASP A 12 -4.32 -2.18 9.28
C ASP A 12 -3.34 -2.49 10.42
N GLY A 13 -3.84 -2.59 11.65
CA GLY A 13 -3.00 -2.82 12.85
C GLY A 13 -2.23 -1.61 13.39
N THR A 14 -1.98 -0.55 12.61
CA THR A 14 -1.18 0.61 13.05
C THR A 14 -1.94 1.66 13.87
N LYS A 15 -1.26 2.28 14.84
CA LYS A 15 -1.75 3.41 15.64
C LYS A 15 -0.65 4.46 15.90
N PRO A 16 -0.81 5.74 15.51
CA PRO A 16 -1.91 6.30 14.71
C PRO A 16 -2.06 5.64 13.33
N PRO A 17 -3.24 5.75 12.67
CA PRO A 17 -3.46 5.08 11.39
C PRO A 17 -2.52 5.61 10.30
N VAL A 18 -1.79 4.70 9.65
CA VAL A 18 -1.04 4.97 8.41
C VAL A 18 -1.96 4.78 7.21
N TRP A 19 -2.04 5.79 6.34
CA TRP A 19 -2.91 5.71 5.15
C TRP A 19 -2.50 6.65 4.02
N ARG A 20 -2.95 6.33 2.81
CA ARG A 20 -2.78 7.11 1.58
C ARG A 20 -4.13 7.25 0.86
N ARG A 21 -4.30 8.32 0.12
CA ARG A 21 -5.41 8.51 -0.80
C ARG A 21 -4.87 8.85 -2.18
N ILE A 22 -5.21 8.02 -3.15
CA ILE A 22 -4.68 8.07 -4.50
C ILE A 22 -5.80 8.15 -5.54
N LEU A 23 -5.46 8.68 -6.71
CA LEU A 23 -6.28 8.66 -7.91
C LEU A 23 -5.61 7.77 -8.94
N VAL A 24 -6.31 6.73 -9.40
CA VAL A 24 -5.81 5.78 -10.40
C VAL A 24 -6.83 5.58 -11.52
N LYS A 25 -6.38 5.27 -12.73
CA LYS A 25 -7.31 4.93 -13.82
C LYS A 25 -7.94 3.57 -13.52
N ASP A 26 -9.24 3.43 -13.76
CA ASP A 26 -9.94 2.14 -13.59
C ASP A 26 -9.49 1.07 -14.60
N THR A 27 -8.73 1.45 -15.63
CA THR A 27 -8.19 0.55 -16.66
C THR A 27 -6.85 -0.09 -16.34
N ILE A 28 -6.21 0.28 -15.22
CA ILE A 28 -4.96 -0.38 -14.79
C ILE A 28 -5.26 -1.79 -14.27
N THR A 29 -4.24 -2.64 -14.25
CA THR A 29 -4.28 -3.97 -13.67
C THR A 29 -4.15 -3.92 -12.15
N PHE A 30 -4.42 -5.03 -11.47
CA PHE A 30 -4.14 -5.13 -10.03
C PHE A 30 -2.64 -5.15 -9.75
N ASP A 31 -1.83 -5.67 -10.66
CA ASP A 31 -0.35 -5.61 -10.59
C ASP A 31 0.17 -4.16 -10.70
N GLU A 32 -0.36 -3.37 -11.63
CA GLU A 32 -0.06 -1.93 -11.71
C GLU A 32 -0.54 -1.17 -10.45
N LEU A 33 -1.66 -1.59 -9.83
CA LEU A 33 -2.11 -1.02 -8.56
C LEU A 33 -1.13 -1.38 -7.42
N HIS A 34 -0.61 -2.60 -7.41
CA HIS A 34 0.39 -3.03 -6.43
C HIS A 34 1.66 -2.16 -6.53
N ASP A 35 2.20 -1.94 -7.73
CA ASP A 35 3.37 -1.06 -7.92
C ASP A 35 3.12 0.36 -7.37
N ILE A 36 1.91 0.89 -7.59
CA ILE A 36 1.52 2.20 -7.06
C ILE A 36 1.46 2.17 -5.53
N ILE A 37 0.91 1.11 -4.92
CA ILE A 37 0.85 0.96 -3.47
C ILE A 37 2.27 0.93 -2.89
N GLN A 38 3.19 0.18 -3.49
CA GLN A 38 4.59 0.09 -3.06
C GLN A 38 5.24 1.48 -3.02
N ILE A 39 5.08 2.28 -4.08
CA ILE A 39 5.60 3.65 -4.12
C ILE A 39 4.97 4.53 -3.04
N VAL A 40 3.64 4.57 -2.92
CA VAL A 40 3.00 5.48 -1.94
C VAL A 40 3.19 5.04 -0.49
N MET A 41 3.51 3.77 -0.26
CA MET A 41 3.89 3.25 1.05
C MET A 41 5.40 3.33 1.32
N GLY A 42 6.23 3.69 0.33
CA GLY A 42 7.68 3.77 0.52
C GLY A 42 8.35 2.41 0.72
N TRP A 43 7.77 1.36 0.13
CA TRP A 43 8.28 -0.01 0.16
C TRP A 43 9.03 -0.38 -1.11
N THR A 44 9.79 -1.48 -1.06
CA THR A 44 10.77 -1.82 -2.10
C THR A 44 10.30 -2.90 -3.05
N ASN A 45 9.06 -3.36 -2.93
CA ASN A 45 8.48 -4.42 -3.77
C ASN A 45 9.36 -5.68 -3.81
N THR A 46 9.77 -6.14 -2.64
CA THR A 46 10.69 -7.29 -2.46
C THR A 46 9.94 -8.60 -2.19
N HIS A 47 8.70 -8.52 -1.72
CA HIS A 47 7.92 -9.68 -1.29
C HIS A 47 6.69 -9.95 -2.14
N LEU A 48 6.07 -11.10 -1.92
CA LEU A 48 4.80 -11.47 -2.56
C LEU A 48 3.64 -10.60 -2.06
N TYR A 49 2.58 -10.56 -2.87
CA TYR A 49 1.36 -9.83 -2.54
C TYR A 49 0.11 -10.56 -3.04
N GLU A 50 -1.04 -10.22 -2.45
CA GLU A 50 -2.36 -10.69 -2.85
C GLU A 50 -3.40 -9.60 -2.64
N PHE A 51 -4.37 -9.50 -3.57
CA PHE A 51 -5.62 -8.79 -3.33
C PHE A 51 -6.77 -9.78 -3.18
N THR A 52 -7.66 -9.49 -2.22
CA THR A 52 -8.90 -10.25 -2.04
C THR A 52 -10.10 -9.36 -2.29
N VAL A 53 -10.84 -9.61 -3.38
CA VAL A 53 -11.98 -8.78 -3.79
C VAL A 53 -13.20 -9.64 -4.05
N GLY A 54 -14.23 -9.53 -3.19
CA GLY A 54 -15.49 -10.28 -3.39
C GLY A 54 -15.30 -11.80 -3.44
N GLY A 55 -14.32 -12.33 -2.69
CA GLY A 55 -13.97 -13.75 -2.67
C GLY A 55 -13.02 -14.22 -3.77
N LEU A 56 -12.59 -13.31 -4.67
CA LEU A 56 -11.54 -13.61 -5.64
C LEU A 56 -10.17 -13.33 -5.03
N SER A 57 -9.29 -14.31 -5.07
CA SER A 57 -7.85 -14.16 -4.85
C SER A 57 -7.19 -13.66 -6.14
N ILE A 58 -6.46 -12.55 -6.05
CA ILE A 58 -5.82 -11.88 -7.20
C ILE A 58 -4.34 -11.67 -6.88
N LEU A 59 -3.47 -12.42 -7.55
CA LEU A 59 -2.02 -12.42 -7.34
C LEU A 59 -1.29 -12.83 -8.63
N VAL A 60 0.04 -12.79 -8.63
CA VAL A 60 0.84 -13.32 -9.74
C VAL A 60 0.90 -14.85 -9.63
N PRO A 61 0.32 -15.62 -10.57
CA PRO A 61 0.32 -17.07 -10.46
C PRO A 61 1.73 -17.64 -10.48
N SER A 62 2.01 -18.59 -9.60
CA SER A 62 3.27 -19.31 -9.50
C SER A 62 3.03 -20.82 -9.38
N GLU A 63 4.09 -21.64 -9.33
CA GLU A 63 3.96 -23.09 -9.11
C GLU A 63 3.28 -23.41 -7.77
N ASP A 64 3.50 -22.59 -6.75
CA ASP A 64 2.91 -22.74 -5.41
C ASP A 64 1.47 -22.17 -5.32
N TYR A 65 1.10 -21.29 -6.25
CA TYR A 65 -0.17 -20.55 -6.24
C TYR A 65 -0.77 -20.46 -7.65
N SER A 66 -1.07 -21.61 -8.28
CA SER A 66 -1.64 -21.67 -9.63
C SER A 66 -3.15 -21.93 -9.69
N ASP A 67 -3.69 -22.60 -8.67
CA ASP A 67 -5.07 -23.10 -8.69
C ASP A 67 -6.02 -22.04 -8.12
N ASP A 68 -7.11 -21.78 -8.84
CA ASP A 68 -8.21 -20.88 -8.46
C ASP A 68 -7.84 -19.40 -8.17
N VAL A 69 -6.68 -18.94 -8.63
CA VAL A 69 -6.27 -17.51 -8.55
C VAL A 69 -6.56 -16.74 -9.84
N THR A 70 -6.78 -15.44 -9.71
CA THR A 70 -6.89 -14.51 -10.84
C THR A 70 -5.55 -13.81 -11.06
N ASP A 71 -5.00 -13.90 -12.28
CA ASP A 71 -3.70 -13.28 -12.62
C ASP A 71 -3.76 -11.74 -12.55
N SER A 72 -3.12 -11.17 -11.51
CA SER A 72 -3.08 -9.73 -11.20
C SER A 72 -2.57 -8.88 -12.36
N ARG A 73 -1.69 -9.42 -13.19
CA ARG A 73 -1.08 -8.75 -14.36
C ARG A 73 -2.04 -8.60 -15.54
N LYS A 74 -3.17 -9.31 -15.50
CA LYS A 74 -4.15 -9.35 -16.60
C LYS A 74 -5.49 -8.73 -16.21
N ILE A 75 -5.90 -8.91 -14.95
CA ILE A 75 -7.20 -8.42 -14.49
C ILE A 75 -7.14 -6.92 -14.19
N LYS A 76 -8.06 -6.17 -14.80
CA LYS A 76 -8.17 -4.72 -14.64
C LYS A 76 -9.11 -4.34 -13.51
N LEU A 77 -8.85 -3.21 -12.85
CA LEU A 77 -9.67 -2.72 -11.74
C LEU A 77 -11.15 -2.62 -12.13
N ASN A 78 -11.48 -2.04 -13.29
CA ASN A 78 -12.87 -1.87 -13.75
C ASN A 78 -13.64 -3.16 -14.07
N LYS A 79 -12.98 -4.33 -14.03
CA LYS A 79 -13.66 -5.62 -14.16
C LYS A 79 -14.27 -6.09 -12.84
N ILE A 80 -13.74 -5.61 -11.71
CA ILE A 80 -14.11 -6.09 -10.38
C ILE A 80 -14.63 -4.94 -9.49
N ILE A 81 -14.02 -3.76 -9.61
CA ILE A 81 -14.42 -2.55 -8.91
C ILE A 81 -15.51 -1.85 -9.74
N THR A 82 -16.74 -1.88 -9.22
CA THR A 82 -17.92 -1.40 -9.96
C THR A 82 -18.73 -0.36 -9.20
N THR A 83 -18.53 -0.23 -7.89
CA THR A 83 -19.32 0.70 -7.05
C THR A 83 -18.45 1.48 -6.08
N GLU A 84 -18.88 2.71 -5.77
CA GLU A 84 -18.34 3.45 -4.64
C GLU A 84 -18.66 2.72 -3.33
N LYS A 85 -17.81 2.93 -2.32
CA LYS A 85 -17.81 2.28 -1.00
C LYS A 85 -17.46 0.79 -1.01
N GLN A 86 -17.20 0.19 -2.18
CA GLN A 86 -16.61 -1.13 -2.26
C GLN A 86 -15.28 -1.14 -1.50
N LYS A 87 -15.08 -2.19 -0.70
CA LYS A 87 -13.85 -2.44 0.06
C LYS A 87 -13.25 -3.75 -0.37
N PHE A 88 -11.94 -3.82 -0.30
CA PHE A 88 -11.17 -5.03 -0.57
C PHE A 88 -9.85 -5.00 0.17
N GLU A 89 -9.24 -6.16 0.27
CA GLU A 89 -8.01 -6.38 1.04
C GLU A 89 -6.82 -6.43 0.09
N TYR A 90 -5.67 -5.96 0.59
CA TYR A 90 -4.36 -6.09 -0.03
C TYR A 90 -3.37 -6.53 1.03
N VAL A 91 -2.77 -7.69 0.86
CA VAL A 91 -1.71 -8.21 1.72
C VAL A 91 -0.39 -8.10 0.98
N TYR A 92 0.62 -7.56 1.64
CA TYR A 92 2.00 -7.51 1.17
C TYR A 92 2.91 -8.17 2.19
N ASP A 93 3.92 -8.90 1.69
CA ASP A 93 4.83 -9.71 2.49
C ASP A 93 4.08 -10.79 3.28
N PHE A 94 4.14 -12.04 2.82
CA PHE A 94 3.48 -13.15 3.50
C PHE A 94 4.22 -13.60 4.78
N GLY A 95 5.42 -13.08 5.04
CA GLY A 95 6.12 -13.22 6.31
C GLY A 95 5.61 -12.22 7.34
N ASP A 96 5.76 -10.92 7.05
CA ASP A 96 5.37 -9.84 7.97
C ASP A 96 3.85 -9.57 8.00
N ASN A 97 3.13 -10.05 6.98
CA ASN A 97 1.68 -9.99 6.82
C ASN A 97 1.11 -8.57 6.91
N TRP A 98 1.59 -7.67 6.04
CA TRP A 98 1.10 -6.30 5.98
C TRP A 98 -0.27 -6.21 5.31
N GLU A 99 -1.31 -6.21 6.14
CA GLU A 99 -2.70 -6.13 5.70
C GLU A 99 -3.16 -4.70 5.46
N HIS A 100 -3.83 -4.47 4.34
CA HIS A 100 -4.42 -3.19 4.01
C HIS A 100 -5.89 -3.33 3.66
N THR A 101 -6.69 -2.42 4.21
CA THR A 101 -8.04 -2.17 3.72
C THR A 101 -8.02 -1.07 2.66
N ILE A 102 -8.43 -1.39 1.44
CA ILE A 102 -8.62 -0.42 0.35
C ILE A 102 -10.10 -0.11 0.20
N THR A 103 -10.45 1.17 0.22
CA THR A 103 -11.83 1.66 0.01
C THR A 103 -11.93 2.50 -1.25
N VAL A 104 -12.88 2.16 -2.12
CA VAL A 104 -13.23 2.94 -3.32
C VAL A 104 -14.10 4.10 -2.86
N GLU A 105 -13.54 5.27 -2.64
CA GLU A 105 -14.29 6.43 -2.14
C GLU A 105 -15.12 7.10 -3.23
N LYS A 106 -14.59 7.21 -4.45
CA LYS A 106 -15.27 7.81 -5.60
C LYS A 106 -14.92 7.13 -6.92
N ILE A 107 -15.87 7.13 -7.85
CA ILE A 107 -15.66 6.74 -9.26
C ILE A 107 -16.05 7.93 -10.14
N MET A 108 -15.09 8.52 -10.84
CA MET A 108 -15.28 9.76 -11.58
C MET A 108 -14.83 9.61 -13.03
N PRO A 109 -15.45 10.30 -14.00
CA PRO A 109 -14.93 10.35 -15.36
C PRO A 109 -13.49 10.86 -15.38
N LYS A 110 -12.62 10.26 -16.18
CA LYS A 110 -11.25 10.75 -16.35
C LYS A 110 -11.26 12.16 -16.96
N GLU A 111 -10.58 13.11 -16.31
CA GLU A 111 -10.36 14.44 -16.88
C GLU A 111 -9.35 14.41 -18.03
N SER A 112 -9.56 15.26 -19.05
CA SER A 112 -8.68 15.31 -20.24
C SER A 112 -7.24 15.72 -19.91
N THR A 113 -7.04 16.52 -18.86
CA THR A 113 -5.74 17.04 -18.42
C THR A 113 -5.21 16.39 -17.13
N GLY A 114 -5.94 15.44 -16.55
CA GLY A 114 -5.55 14.80 -15.29
C GLY A 114 -4.30 13.91 -15.44
N LYS A 115 -3.34 14.07 -14.52
CA LYS A 115 -2.19 13.17 -14.36
C LYS A 115 -2.54 12.06 -13.38
N TYR A 116 -2.26 10.82 -13.78
CA TYR A 116 -2.53 9.62 -12.97
C TYR A 116 -1.40 8.60 -13.19
N PRO A 117 -0.96 7.88 -12.15
CA PRO A 117 -1.46 7.92 -10.76
C PRO A 117 -1.11 9.24 -10.04
N LEU A 118 -1.88 9.59 -9.02
CA LEU A 118 -1.66 10.78 -8.21
C LEU A 118 -2.00 10.50 -6.74
N CYS A 119 -1.06 10.71 -5.83
CA CYS A 119 -1.35 10.77 -4.41
C CYS A 119 -1.88 12.16 -4.07
N ILE A 120 -3.07 12.24 -3.47
CA ILE A 120 -3.71 13.53 -3.16
C ILE A 120 -3.58 13.92 -1.69
N THR A 121 -3.36 12.94 -0.79
CA THR A 121 -3.11 13.16 0.64
C THR A 121 -2.81 11.82 1.32
N GLY A 122 -2.25 11.87 2.51
CA GLY A 122 -1.94 10.72 3.36
C GLY A 122 -1.49 11.22 4.73
N LYS A 123 -1.21 10.28 5.64
CA LYS A 123 -0.63 10.58 6.95
C LYS A 123 0.26 9.44 7.42
N MET A 124 1.25 9.82 8.24
CA MET A 124 2.24 8.95 8.88
C MET A 124 3.18 8.28 7.88
N ALA A 125 4.43 8.09 8.28
CA ALA A 125 5.36 7.23 7.58
C ALA A 125 4.85 5.78 7.65
N CYS A 126 5.14 5.00 6.61
CA CYS A 126 4.89 3.56 6.66
C CYS A 126 6.01 2.86 7.42
N PRO A 127 5.72 1.68 8.00
CA PRO A 127 6.75 0.83 8.59
C PRO A 127 7.88 0.59 7.60
N PRO A 128 9.15 0.56 8.06
CA PRO A 128 10.26 0.09 7.24
C PRO A 128 10.00 -1.33 6.73
N GLU A 129 10.58 -1.68 5.59
CA GLU A 129 10.62 -3.07 5.11
C GLU A 129 11.28 -3.99 6.14
N ASP A 130 10.82 -5.25 6.17
CA ASP A 130 11.36 -6.32 7.02
C ASP A 130 11.40 -6.00 8.52
N CYS A 131 10.50 -5.14 9.00
CA CYS A 131 10.48 -4.74 10.41
C CYS A 131 9.75 -5.72 11.33
N GLY A 132 9.29 -6.88 10.83
CA GLY A 132 8.64 -7.91 11.63
C GLY A 132 7.13 -7.69 11.81
N GLY A 133 6.47 -7.15 10.79
CA GLY A 133 5.03 -6.89 10.80
C GLY A 133 4.63 -5.83 11.84
N VAL A 134 3.32 -5.77 12.14
CA VAL A 134 2.76 -4.74 13.04
C VAL A 134 3.42 -4.74 14.42
N TRP A 135 3.71 -5.92 14.97
CA TRP A 135 4.34 -6.03 16.29
C TRP A 135 5.78 -5.54 16.29
N GLY A 136 6.58 -5.95 15.30
CA GLY A 136 7.96 -5.47 15.20
C GLY A 136 8.04 -3.97 14.89
N TYR A 137 7.06 -3.41 14.16
CA TYR A 137 6.95 -1.97 14.01
C TYR A 137 6.64 -1.24 15.33
N GLU A 138 5.74 -1.78 16.16
CA GLU A 138 5.45 -1.21 17.48
C GLU A 138 6.69 -1.23 18.38
N GLU A 139 7.42 -2.35 18.43
CA GLU A 139 8.69 -2.47 19.18
C GLU A 139 9.76 -1.49 18.65
N PHE A 140 9.87 -1.36 17.32
CA PHE A 140 10.76 -0.39 16.68
C PHE A 140 10.43 1.05 17.11
N LEU A 141 9.16 1.45 17.06
CA LEU A 141 8.71 2.79 17.47
C LEU A 141 8.98 3.06 18.95
N GLU A 142 8.77 2.08 19.82
CA GLU A 142 9.08 2.20 21.25
C GLU A 142 10.59 2.41 21.47
N ALA A 143 11.42 1.65 20.75
CA ALA A 143 12.87 1.72 20.88
C ALA A 143 13.45 3.05 20.37
N ILE A 144 13.04 3.54 19.19
CA ILE A 144 13.60 4.78 18.63
C ILE A 144 13.15 6.04 19.38
N LYS A 145 12.01 5.98 20.06
CA LYS A 145 11.46 7.12 20.81
C LYS A 145 12.17 7.37 22.14
N ASP A 146 12.70 6.34 22.79
CA ASP A 146 13.41 6.46 24.06
C ASP A 146 14.93 6.24 23.89
N PRO A 147 15.75 7.30 23.98
CA PRO A 147 17.22 7.18 23.92
C PRO A 147 17.85 6.29 24.99
N LYS A 148 17.09 5.92 26.04
CA LYS A 148 17.52 5.00 27.09
C LYS A 148 17.05 3.56 26.88
N HIS A 149 16.23 3.30 25.86
CA HIS A 149 15.80 1.95 25.54
C HIS A 149 17.02 1.07 25.21
N LYS A 150 17.00 -0.18 25.67
CA LYS A 150 18.12 -1.13 25.50
C LYS A 150 18.50 -1.33 24.03
N GLU A 151 17.52 -1.28 23.14
CA GLU A 151 17.65 -1.52 21.69
C GLU A 151 17.69 -0.22 20.88
N HIS A 152 17.68 0.97 21.51
CA HIS A 152 17.60 2.26 20.79
C HIS A 152 18.67 2.40 19.70
N LYS A 153 19.94 2.13 20.06
CA LYS A 153 21.06 2.26 19.11
C LYS A 153 21.00 1.20 18.02
N GLU A 154 20.64 -0.02 18.37
CA GLU A 154 20.54 -1.14 17.42
C GLU A 154 19.44 -0.88 16.39
N MET A 155 18.28 -0.39 16.82
CA MET A 155 17.16 -0.07 15.92
C MET A 155 17.46 1.11 15.00
N LEU A 156 18.17 2.14 15.49
CA LEU A 156 18.63 3.24 14.63
C LEU A 156 19.69 2.81 13.62
N GLU A 157 20.59 1.91 14.01
CA GLU A 157 21.59 1.34 13.09
C GLU A 157 20.91 0.44 12.05
N TRP A 158 19.94 -0.38 12.48
CA TRP A 158 19.18 -1.28 11.60
C TRP A 158 18.37 -0.51 10.55
N VAL A 159 17.61 0.52 10.95
CA VAL A 159 16.84 1.32 9.98
C VAL A 159 17.76 2.14 9.06
N GLY A 160 18.98 2.45 9.51
CA GLY A 160 20.05 3.02 8.68
C GLY A 160 19.80 4.47 8.21
N ARG A 161 18.75 5.12 8.70
CA ARG A 161 18.36 6.51 8.37
C ARG A 161 17.64 7.17 9.54
N GLU A 162 17.49 8.49 9.49
CA GLU A 162 16.52 9.15 10.36
C GLU A 162 15.10 8.68 9.99
N PHE A 163 14.30 8.37 10.99
CA PHE A 163 12.92 7.91 10.82
C PHE A 163 12.00 8.73 11.73
N ASP A 164 11.15 9.54 11.11
CA ASP A 164 10.04 10.22 11.79
C ASP A 164 8.72 9.52 11.43
N PRO A 165 8.03 8.87 12.40
CA PRO A 165 6.77 8.20 12.13
C PRO A 165 5.66 9.13 11.65
N GLU A 166 5.75 10.45 11.89
CA GLU A 166 4.74 11.42 11.47
C GLU A 166 4.99 11.97 10.06
N GLU A 167 6.17 11.74 9.50
CA GLU A 167 6.60 12.29 8.21
C GLU A 167 5.85 11.67 7.03
N PHE A 168 5.26 12.52 6.20
CA PHE A 168 4.68 12.14 4.92
C PHE A 168 4.60 13.34 3.98
N ASP A 169 5.32 13.26 2.84
CA ASP A 169 5.36 14.30 1.82
C ASP A 169 4.63 13.83 0.54
N VAL A 170 3.57 14.56 0.17
CA VAL A 170 2.73 14.23 -0.99
C VAL A 170 3.45 14.57 -2.29
N GLU A 171 4.21 15.66 -2.30
CA GLU A 171 4.97 16.14 -3.44
C GLU A 171 6.10 15.17 -3.79
N GLU A 172 6.86 14.68 -2.81
CA GLU A 172 7.91 13.67 -3.00
C GLU A 172 7.34 12.37 -3.56
N VAL A 173 6.27 11.85 -2.96
CA VAL A 173 5.58 10.64 -3.47
C VAL A 173 5.11 10.84 -4.90
N ASN A 174 4.57 12.01 -5.23
CA ASN A 174 4.13 12.29 -6.59
C ASN A 174 5.29 12.46 -7.58
N GLN A 175 6.50 12.82 -7.16
CA GLN A 175 7.68 12.80 -8.03
C GLN A 175 8.07 11.36 -8.38
N MET A 176 7.93 10.42 -7.45
CA MET A 176 8.21 9.00 -7.70
C MET A 176 7.15 8.32 -8.58
N LEU A 177 5.92 8.84 -8.59
CA LEU A 177 4.80 8.31 -9.39
C LEU A 177 4.79 8.75 -10.87
N GLN A 178 5.64 9.68 -11.30
CA GLN A 178 5.62 10.32 -12.62
C GLN A 178 6.86 10.00 -13.45
#